data_AF-A0A5F9DCM5-F1
#
_entry.id   AF-A0A5F9DCM5-F1
#
_cell.length_a   1.000
_cell.length_b   1.000
_cell.length_c   1.000
_cell.angle_alpha   90.00
_cell.angle_beta   90.00
_cell.angle_gamma   90.00
#
_symmetry.space_group_name_H-M   'P 1'
#
loop_
_entity.id
_entity.type
_entity.pdbx_description
1 polymer ?
#
loop_
_entity_poly.entity_id
_entity_poly.type
_entity_poly.pdbx_seq_one_letter_code
_entity_poly.pdbx_strand_id
1 'polypeptide(L)' 'MSSHKTFRIKRFLAKQQKQYHPIPQWIHIKTGNKIRYNSKWRHFRRTNLGL' A
#
# COMPACT_ATOMS: atom_id res chain seq x y z
N MET A 1 -10.80 17.79 -4.07
CA MET A 1 -11.14 16.63 -3.21
C MET A 1 -12.49 16.08 -3.65
N SER A 2 -12.61 14.79 -3.98
CA SER A 2 -13.92 14.17 -4.20
C SER A 2 -14.64 14.09 -2.85
N SER A 3 -15.66 14.93 -2.65
CA SER A 3 -16.20 15.21 -1.30
C SER A 3 -17.17 14.14 -0.80
N HIS A 4 -18.05 13.62 -1.66
CA HIS A 4 -19.06 12.64 -1.27
C HIS A 4 -18.66 11.22 -1.68
N LYS A 5 -17.97 10.51 -0.77
CA LYS A 5 -17.66 9.09 -0.90
C LYS A 5 -18.41 8.29 0.16
N THR A 6 -18.91 7.12 -0.20
CA THR A 6 -19.51 6.18 0.75
C THR A 6 -18.47 5.71 1.78
N PHE A 7 -18.93 5.29 2.96
CA PHE A 7 -18.05 4.78 4.02
C PHE A 7 -17.21 3.58 3.56
N ARG A 8 -17.79 2.71 2.72
CA ARG A 8 -17.08 1.55 2.12
C ARG A 8 -15.88 2.00 1.29
N ILE A 9 -16.06 2.99 0.41
CA ILE A 9 -14.97 3.54 -0.42
C ILE A 9 -13.92 4.21 0.46
N LYS A 10 -14.33 4.98 1.48
CA LYS A 10 -13.39 5.61 2.42
C LYS A 10 -12.53 4.57 3.15
N ARG A 11 -13.13 3.49 3.65
CA ARG A 11 -12.41 2.39 4.32
C ARG A 11 -11.45 1.68 3.36
N PHE A 12 -11.86 1.45 2.11
CA PHE A 12 -11.00 0.87 1.10
C PHE A 12 -9.78 1.76 0.81
N LEU A 13 -10.00 3.06 0.56
CA LEU A 13 -8.92 4.02 0.32
C LEU A 13 -7.94 4.08 1.50
N ALA A 14 -8.45 4.12 2.74
CA ALA A 14 -7.61 4.11 3.93
C ALA A 14 -6.76 2.84 4.04
N LYS A 15 -7.31 1.66 3.70
CA LYS A 15 -6.56 0.40 3.67
C LYS A 15 -5.47 0.41 2.61
N GLN A 16 -5.77 0.91 1.41
CA GLN A 16 -4.79 1.02 0.31
C GLN A 16 -3.65 1.97 0.69
N GLN A 17 -3.95 3.11 1.32
CA GLN A 17 -2.93 4.03 1.82
C GLN A 17 -2.06 3.38 2.89
N LYS A 18 -2.66 2.63 3.84
CA LYS A 18 -1.90 1.88 4.84
C LYS A 18 -1.02 0.78 4.25
N GLN A 19 -1.39 0.19 3.11
CA GLN A 19 -0.57 -0.83 2.43
C GLN A 19 0.61 -0.22 1.65
N TYR A 20 0.56 1.06 1.29
CA TYR A 20 1.63 1.79 0.63
C TYR A 20 2.70 2.24 1.64
N HIS A 21 3.46 1.29 2.20
CA HIS A 21 4.59 1.58 3.07
C HIS A 21 5.84 0.80 2.67
N PRO A 22 7.04 1.34 2.93
CA PRO A 22 8.29 0.62 2.74
C PRO A 22 8.42 -0.54 3.73
N ILE A 23 9.23 -1.53 3.36
CA ILE A 23 9.50 -2.69 4.21
C ILE A 23 10.34 -2.25 5.42
N PRO A 24 9.94 -2.58 6.66
CA PRO A 24 10.73 -2.32 7.85
C PRO A 24 12.10 -3.01 7.82
N GLN A 25 13.13 -2.29 8.28
CA GLN A 25 14.51 -2.77 8.24
C GLN A 25 14.74 -4.10 8.97
N TRP A 26 14.04 -4.32 10.08
CA TRP A 26 14.18 -5.55 10.86
C TRP A 26 13.74 -6.80 10.09
N ILE A 27 12.93 -6.65 9.03
CA ILE A 27 12.53 -7.76 8.15
C ILE A 27 13.70 -8.17 7.25
N HIS A 28 14.51 -7.22 6.77
CA HIS A 28 15.68 -7.49 5.94
C HIS A 28 16.78 -8.25 6.69
N ILE A 29 16.93 -8.00 7.99
CA ILE A 29 17.97 -8.65 8.82
C ILE A 29 17.55 -10.03 9.35
N LYS A 30 16.31 -10.49 9.07
CA LYS A 30 15.88 -11.85 9.47
C LYS A 30 16.64 -12.89 8.64
N THR A 31 17.30 -13.81 9.32
CA THR A 31 18.00 -14.94 8.70
C THR A 31 17.06 -15.77 7.84
N GLY A 32 17.50 -16.16 6.64
CA GLY A 32 16.71 -16.94 5.69
C GLY A 32 15.63 -16.16 4.93
N ASN A 33 15.51 -14.84 5.16
CA ASN A 33 14.55 -14.03 4.43
C ASN A 33 15.11 -13.58 3.06
N LYS A 34 14.30 -13.72 2.00
CA LYS A 34 14.66 -13.35 0.61
C LYS A 34 14.00 -12.04 0.15
N ILE A 35 13.20 -11.41 1.01
CA ILE A 35 12.47 -10.18 0.69
C ILE A 35 13.43 -8.99 0.65
N ARG A 36 13.48 -8.27 -0.48
CA ARG A 36 14.32 -7.07 -0.69
C ARG A 36 13.55 -5.76 -0.85
N TYR A 37 12.37 -5.82 -1.47
CA TYR A 37 11.51 -4.67 -1.71
C TYR A 37 10.05 -5.10 -1.73
N ASN A 38 9.13 -4.14 -1.54
CA ASN A 38 7.70 -4.41 -1.58
C ASN A 38 7.23 -4.45 -3.04
N SER A 39 7.02 -5.65 -3.59
CA SER A 39 6.57 -5.83 -4.98
C SER A 39 5.13 -5.36 -5.22
N LYS A 40 4.32 -5.26 -4.16
CA LYS A 40 2.93 -4.76 -4.23
C LYS A 40 2.85 -3.24 -4.09
N TRP A 41 3.99 -2.56 -4.03
CA TRP A 41 4.02 -1.11 -3.92
C TRP A 41 3.49 -0.45 -5.19
N ARG A 42 2.56 0.48 -5.03
CA ARG A 42 1.76 1.04 -6.12
C ARG A 42 1.87 2.56 -6.16
N HIS A 43 2.49 3.12 -7.20
CA HIS A 43 2.54 4.57 -7.37
C HIS A 43 1.26 5.11 -8.02
N PHE A 44 0.63 6.13 -7.42
CA PHE A 44 -0.69 6.63 -7.84
C PHE A 44 -0.74 7.15 -9.28
N ARG A 45 0.36 7.69 -9.81
CA ARG A 45 0.44 8.13 -11.21
C ARG A 45 0.62 6.99 -12.22
N ARG A 46 1.07 5.81 -11.78
CA ARG A 46 1.42 4.69 -12.68
C ARG A 46 0.29 3.69 -12.83
N THR A 47 -0.44 3.42 -11.75
CA THR A 47 -1.51 2.41 -11.74
C THR A 47 -2.69 2.91 -10.90
N ASN A 48 -3.91 2.75 -11.41
CA ASN A 48 -5.13 3.21 -10.75
C ASN A 48 -5.75 2.12 -9.86
N LEU A 49 -6.60 2.52 -8.90
CA LEU A 49 -7.21 1.60 -7.92
C LEU A 49 -8.45 0.85 -8.42
N GLY A 50 -8.95 1.15 -9.63
CA GLY A 50 -10.15 0.53 -10.18
C GLY A 50 -11.37 0.67 -9.27
N LEU A 51 -11.65 1.90 -8.82
CA LEU A 51 -12.76 2.27 -7.94
C LEU A 51 -13.91 2.90 -8.70
#